data_AF-A0A953XJI8-F1
#
_entry.id   AF-A0A953XJI8-F1
#
_cell.length_a   1.000
_cell.length_b   1.000
_cell.length_c   1.000
_cell.angle_alpha   90.00
_cell.angle_beta   90.00
_cell.angle_gamma   90.00
#
_symmetry.space_group_name_H-M   'P 1'
#
loop_
_entity.id
_entity.type
_entity.pdbx_description
1 polymer ?
#
loop_
_entity_poly.entity_id
_entity_poly.type
_entity_poly.pdbx_seq_one_letter_code
_entity_poly.pdbx_strand_id
1 'polypeptide(L)'
;DEDIELATSLGSQAGVAIENVRLMDAITNLFERFVIACVQAVEQRDPATAGHSGRVDRITMALADEVNKAKEGPYADEMFSDAEMVELHYASLLHDFGKIGVREHVLTKAEKLYPAQAQAIDFRGEIIRRELKIEALERKARLYADENATDEYLKAIDDELDGKLKKLDEDLEFLHTHIKPVFLSEDGEKRLEQIFESPWKIGESVQPLIGKDEYESLKTRRGTLNPEERKEIENHVADSWKFLKRIPWTDDLSRVPEIAGQHHEKMRGGGYPNGVPAGETPLGSRLMAVADVFDSLTASDRPYKPAIPLERAIKILQAMADEGDLDPDVVKLFQDAKIWEKLRLKLVRLADATAEQKAAR
;
A
#
# COMPACT_ATOMS: atom_id res chain seq x y z
N ASP A 1 -40.28 -2.37 58.38
CA ASP A 1 -39.91 -3.70 57.87
C ASP A 1 -40.12 -3.80 56.38
N GLU A 2 -41.34 -3.57 55.87
CA GLU A 2 -41.66 -3.59 54.43
C GLU A 2 -40.80 -2.64 53.58
N ASP A 3 -40.60 -1.39 54.01
CA ASP A 3 -39.72 -0.43 53.30
C ASP A 3 -38.25 -0.88 53.23
N ILE A 4 -37.78 -1.59 54.27
CA ILE A 4 -36.40 -2.09 54.35
C ILE A 4 -36.21 -3.28 53.41
N GLU A 5 -37.19 -4.18 53.35
CA GLU A 5 -37.20 -5.29 52.39
C GLU A 5 -37.25 -4.78 50.96
N LEU A 6 -38.11 -3.80 50.67
CA LEU A 6 -38.20 -3.17 49.35
C LEU A 6 -36.89 -2.48 48.96
N ALA A 7 -36.30 -1.70 49.87
CA ALA A 7 -35.02 -1.03 49.64
C ALA A 7 -33.88 -2.04 49.41
N THR A 8 -33.88 -3.16 50.13
CA THR A 8 -32.89 -4.22 49.95
C THR A 8 -33.03 -4.90 48.59
N SER A 9 -34.26 -5.22 48.18
CA SER A 9 -34.54 -5.80 46.85
C SER A 9 -34.13 -4.86 45.71
N LEU A 10 -34.47 -3.58 45.82
CA LEU A 10 -34.04 -2.56 44.85
C LEU A 10 -32.53 -2.39 44.84
N GLY A 11 -31.89 -2.41 46.01
CA GLY A 11 -30.43 -2.38 46.15
C GLY A 11 -29.75 -3.56 45.47
N SER A 12 -30.28 -4.78 45.61
CA SER A 12 -29.79 -5.97 44.91
C SER A 12 -29.93 -5.86 43.40
N GLN A 13 -31.09 -5.40 42.89
CA GLN A 13 -31.29 -5.20 41.45
C GLN A 13 -30.37 -4.12 40.89
N ALA A 14 -30.20 -3.01 41.59
CA ALA A 14 -29.27 -1.94 41.22
C ALA A 14 -27.82 -2.45 41.22
N GLY A 15 -27.43 -3.25 42.21
CA GLY A 15 -26.11 -3.88 42.27
C GLY A 15 -25.81 -4.76 41.06
N VAL A 16 -26.76 -5.61 40.67
CA VAL A 16 -26.64 -6.45 39.46
C VAL A 16 -26.56 -5.60 38.19
N ALA A 17 -27.36 -4.54 38.07
CA ALA A 17 -27.34 -3.66 36.91
C ALA A 17 -26.00 -2.92 36.77
N ILE A 18 -25.45 -2.40 37.87
CA ILE A 18 -24.14 -1.73 37.89
C ILE A 18 -23.02 -2.70 37.51
N GLU A 19 -23.05 -3.93 38.03
CA GLU A 19 -22.05 -4.93 37.71
C GLU A 19 -22.13 -5.34 36.23
N ASN A 20 -23.33 -5.49 35.68
CA ASN A 20 -23.51 -5.77 34.26
C ASN A 20 -22.96 -4.66 33.38
N VAL A 21 -23.19 -3.38 33.71
CA VAL A 21 -22.61 -2.24 32.97
C VAL A 21 -21.08 -2.29 33.04
N ARG A 22 -20.50 -2.52 34.22
CA ARG A 22 -19.03 -2.63 34.37
C ARG A 22 -18.43 -3.79 33.56
N LEU A 23 -19.11 -4.94 33.54
CA LEU A 23 -18.68 -6.10 32.76
C LEU A 23 -18.75 -5.81 31.26
N MET A 24 -19.82 -5.15 30.79
CA MET A 24 -19.93 -4.74 29.39
C MET A 24 -18.83 -3.74 29.00
N ASP A 25 -18.57 -2.73 29.83
CA ASP A 25 -17.48 -1.79 29.61
C ASP A 25 -16.11 -2.49 29.54
N ALA A 26 -15.87 -3.46 30.42
CA ALA A 26 -14.63 -4.24 30.43
C ALA A 26 -14.47 -5.10 29.17
N ILE A 27 -15.55 -5.73 28.68
CA ILE A 27 -15.56 -6.51 27.45
C ILE A 27 -15.29 -5.61 26.24
N THR A 28 -15.98 -4.46 26.14
CA THR A 28 -15.76 -3.49 25.06
C THR A 28 -14.33 -2.99 25.06
N ASN A 29 -13.77 -2.66 26.23
CA ASN A 29 -12.38 -2.22 26.34
C ASN A 29 -11.38 -3.32 25.93
N LEU A 30 -11.64 -4.57 26.33
CA LEU A 30 -10.82 -5.70 25.95
C LEU A 30 -10.84 -5.92 24.43
N PHE A 31 -12.03 -5.86 23.82
CA PHE A 31 -12.21 -6.01 22.38
C PHE A 31 -11.50 -4.89 21.61
N GLU A 32 -11.70 -3.63 21.99
CA GLU A 32 -11.01 -2.47 21.43
C GLU A 32 -9.48 -2.64 21.46
N ARG A 33 -8.93 -2.99 22.63
CA ARG A 33 -7.48 -3.20 22.79
C ARG A 33 -6.96 -4.38 21.97
N PHE A 34 -7.75 -5.44 21.84
CA PHE A 34 -7.41 -6.59 21.01
C PHE A 34 -7.39 -6.21 19.53
N VAL A 35 -8.39 -5.48 19.04
CA VAL A 35 -8.43 -4.96 17.67
C VAL A 35 -7.19 -4.10 17.39
N ILE A 36 -6.89 -3.12 18.24
CA ILE A 36 -5.71 -2.25 18.08
C ILE A 36 -4.42 -3.08 18.03
N ALA A 37 -4.26 -4.06 18.92
CA ALA A 37 -3.07 -4.91 18.93
C ALA A 37 -2.92 -5.75 17.65
N CYS A 38 -4.03 -6.28 17.13
CA CYS A 38 -4.06 -7.03 15.87
C CYS A 38 -3.68 -6.16 14.67
N VAL A 39 -4.24 -4.95 14.59
CA VAL A 39 -3.91 -3.96 13.55
C VAL A 39 -2.42 -3.62 13.59
N GLN A 40 -1.90 -3.31 14.77
CA GLN A 40 -0.47 -3.03 14.96
C GLN A 40 0.43 -4.20 14.54
N ALA A 41 0.00 -5.45 14.78
CA ALA A 41 0.76 -6.62 14.36
C ALA A 41 0.80 -6.80 12.83
N VAL A 42 -0.29 -6.45 12.13
CA VAL A 42 -0.33 -6.45 10.66
C VAL A 42 0.56 -5.33 10.10
N GLU A 43 0.44 -4.11 10.63
CA GLU A 43 1.25 -2.96 10.21
C GLU A 43 2.75 -3.16 10.49
N GLN A 44 3.14 -3.92 11.51
CA GLN A 44 4.56 -4.22 11.78
C GLN A 44 5.26 -4.99 10.65
N ARG A 45 4.49 -5.70 9.80
CA ARG A 45 5.03 -6.40 8.62
C ARG A 45 5.35 -5.46 7.47
N ASP A 46 4.69 -4.31 7.41
CA ASP A 46 4.97 -3.25 6.44
C ASP A 46 5.28 -1.95 7.17
N PRO A 47 6.56 -1.65 7.43
CA PRO A 47 6.96 -0.41 8.10
C PRO A 47 6.39 0.86 7.45
N ALA A 48 6.00 0.84 6.17
CA ALA A 48 5.40 1.98 5.48
C ALA A 48 3.93 2.25 5.88
N THR A 49 3.28 1.34 6.60
CA THR A 49 1.90 1.48 7.09
C THR A 49 1.82 1.62 8.61
N ALA A 50 2.94 1.81 9.32
CA ALA A 50 2.92 1.96 10.78
C ALA A 50 2.01 3.12 11.24
N GLY A 51 0.97 2.79 12.02
CA GLY A 51 0.00 3.75 12.55
C GLY A 51 -0.94 4.33 11.49
N HIS A 52 -1.00 3.74 10.30
CA HIS A 52 -1.84 4.15 9.18
C HIS A 52 -3.32 3.99 9.50
N SER A 53 -3.76 2.81 9.91
CA SER A 53 -5.17 2.53 10.18
C SER A 53 -5.73 3.45 11.26
N GLY A 54 -4.92 3.79 12.27
CA GLY A 54 -5.30 4.77 13.30
C GLY A 54 -5.35 6.22 12.81
N ARG A 55 -4.59 6.60 11.77
CA ARG A 55 -4.71 7.92 11.12
C ARG A 55 -5.94 7.98 10.23
N VAL A 56 -6.17 6.94 9.43
CA VAL A 56 -7.36 6.78 8.59
C VAL A 56 -8.61 6.88 9.45
N ASP A 57 -8.69 6.09 10.52
CA ASP A 57 -9.78 6.16 11.49
C ASP A 57 -10.07 7.59 11.96
N ARG A 58 -9.06 8.30 12.48
CA ARG A 58 -9.25 9.69 12.94
C ARG A 58 -9.76 10.63 11.84
N ILE A 59 -9.28 10.47 10.61
CA ILE A 59 -9.75 11.29 9.47
C ILE A 59 -11.19 10.93 9.13
N THR A 60 -11.52 9.64 9.04
CA THR A 60 -12.87 9.13 8.75
C THR A 60 -13.87 9.59 9.80
N MET A 61 -13.55 9.46 11.08
CA MET A 61 -14.40 9.90 12.18
C MET A 61 -14.59 11.42 12.19
N ALA A 62 -13.54 12.19 11.85
CA ALA A 62 -13.67 13.63 11.70
C ALA A 62 -14.55 14.03 10.51
N LEU A 63 -14.56 13.26 9.42
CA LEU A 63 -15.49 13.46 8.31
C LEU A 63 -16.92 13.13 8.71
N ALA A 64 -17.15 12.00 9.39
CA ALA A 64 -18.47 11.60 9.86
C ALA A 64 -19.06 12.63 10.85
N ASP A 65 -18.23 13.18 11.74
CA ASP A 65 -18.61 14.29 12.62
C ASP A 65 -19.09 15.53 11.83
N GLU A 66 -18.53 15.80 10.64
CA GLU A 66 -18.94 16.93 9.81
C GLU A 66 -20.19 16.62 8.98
N VAL A 67 -20.38 15.36 8.56
CA VAL A 67 -21.65 14.87 8.01
C VAL A 67 -22.77 15.12 9.01
N ASN A 68 -22.61 14.70 10.27
CA ASN A 68 -23.61 14.89 11.33
C ASN A 68 -23.91 16.37 11.65
N LYS A 69 -23.02 17.30 11.28
CA LYS A 69 -23.21 18.75 11.48
C LYS A 69 -23.81 19.43 10.25
N ALA A 70 -23.83 18.76 9.10
CA ALA A 70 -24.35 19.32 7.87
C ALA A 70 -25.85 19.58 8.01
N LYS A 71 -26.27 20.81 7.70
CA LYS A 71 -27.69 21.22 7.70
C LYS A 71 -28.22 21.50 6.30
N GLU A 72 -27.32 21.56 5.32
CA GLU A 72 -27.57 21.90 3.93
C GLU A 72 -26.62 21.08 3.04
N GLY A 73 -26.98 20.91 1.77
CA GLY A 73 -26.17 20.18 0.79
C GLY A 73 -26.44 18.66 0.78
N PRO A 74 -25.55 17.86 0.18
CA PRO A 74 -25.78 16.44 -0.10
C PRO A 74 -25.91 15.56 1.14
N TYR A 75 -25.51 16.07 2.31
CA TYR A 75 -25.52 15.35 3.59
C TYR A 75 -26.53 15.90 4.60
N ALA A 76 -27.43 16.79 4.19
CA ALA A 76 -28.39 17.42 5.11
C ALA A 76 -29.35 16.42 5.79
N ASP A 77 -29.65 15.32 5.09
CA ASP A 77 -30.56 14.27 5.56
C ASP A 77 -29.80 13.03 6.09
N GLU A 78 -28.46 13.06 6.09
CA GLU A 78 -27.60 11.97 6.54
C GLU A 78 -27.18 12.19 7.99
N MET A 79 -27.25 11.15 8.82
CA MET A 79 -26.80 11.22 10.21
C MET A 79 -26.37 9.85 10.71
N PHE A 80 -25.11 9.75 11.14
CA PHE A 80 -24.59 8.61 11.87
C PHE A 80 -25.05 8.67 13.33
N SER A 81 -25.74 7.63 13.79
CA SER A 81 -26.01 7.42 15.21
C SER A 81 -24.73 7.08 15.99
N ASP A 82 -24.79 7.15 17.32
CA ASP A 82 -23.64 6.78 18.19
C ASP A 82 -23.16 5.35 17.92
N ALA A 83 -24.07 4.42 17.65
CA ALA A 83 -23.75 3.03 17.30
C ALA A 83 -23.01 2.95 15.95
N GLU A 84 -23.50 3.68 14.94
CA GLU A 84 -22.87 3.70 13.60
C GLU A 84 -21.51 4.40 13.59
N MET A 85 -21.31 5.36 14.49
CA MET A 85 -19.99 5.96 14.72
C MET A 85 -18.99 4.93 15.27
N VAL A 86 -19.42 4.08 16.20
CA VAL A 86 -18.58 2.98 16.72
C VAL A 86 -18.34 1.91 15.64
N GLU A 87 -19.36 1.60 14.84
CA GLU A 87 -19.24 0.69 13.69
C GLU A 87 -18.21 1.19 12.67
N LEU A 88 -18.27 2.48 12.33
CA LEU A 88 -17.34 3.12 11.41
C LEU A 88 -15.91 3.13 11.94
N HIS A 89 -15.73 3.41 13.24
CA HIS A 89 -14.43 3.35 13.93
C HIS A 89 -13.76 1.98 13.77
N TYR A 90 -14.48 0.90 14.09
CA TYR A 90 -13.95 -0.46 13.93
C TYR A 90 -13.69 -0.82 12.46
N ALA A 91 -14.57 -0.41 11.54
CA ALA A 91 -14.36 -0.63 10.12
C ALA A 91 -13.09 0.07 9.61
N SER A 92 -12.86 1.33 10.04
CA SER A 92 -11.67 2.08 9.68
C SER A 92 -10.40 1.50 10.30
N LEU A 93 -10.43 0.96 11.51
CA LEU A 93 -9.25 0.29 12.07
C LEU A 93 -8.93 -1.02 11.34
N LEU A 94 -9.95 -1.75 10.88
CA LEU A 94 -9.81 -3.12 10.37
C LEU A 94 -9.78 -3.21 8.83
N HIS A 95 -9.91 -2.11 8.11
CA HIS A 95 -10.00 -2.09 6.63
C HIS A 95 -8.87 -2.85 5.94
N ASP A 96 -7.67 -2.77 6.51
CA ASP A 96 -6.43 -3.32 5.97
C ASP A 96 -6.02 -4.67 6.57
N PHE A 97 -6.85 -5.25 7.46
CA PHE A 97 -6.51 -6.46 8.20
C PHE A 97 -6.15 -7.66 7.29
N GLY A 98 -6.75 -7.73 6.10
CA GLY A 98 -6.49 -8.76 5.09
C GLY A 98 -5.06 -8.77 4.54
N LYS A 99 -4.25 -7.73 4.76
CA LYS A 99 -2.81 -7.75 4.46
C LYS A 99 -2.08 -8.87 5.18
N ILE A 100 -2.66 -9.43 6.26
CA ILE A 100 -2.16 -10.66 6.90
C ILE A 100 -1.99 -11.83 5.91
N GLY A 101 -2.82 -11.90 4.86
CA GLY A 101 -2.78 -12.94 3.83
C GLY A 101 -1.76 -12.72 2.72
N VAL A 102 -1.19 -11.52 2.60
CA VAL A 102 -0.23 -11.16 1.55
C VAL A 102 1.16 -11.71 1.90
N ARG A 103 1.84 -12.31 0.92
CA ARG A 103 3.20 -12.85 1.11
C ARG A 103 4.17 -11.73 1.46
N GLU A 104 5.03 -11.99 2.45
CA GLU A 104 5.97 -11.00 2.99
C GLU A 104 6.83 -10.34 1.92
N HIS A 105 7.41 -11.13 1.01
CA HIS A 105 8.28 -10.61 -0.04
C HIS A 105 7.56 -9.73 -1.06
N VAL A 106 6.24 -9.92 -1.25
CA VAL A 106 5.41 -9.06 -2.10
C VAL A 106 5.05 -7.77 -1.35
N LEU A 107 4.67 -7.90 -0.08
CA LEU A 107 4.29 -6.79 0.79
C LEU A 107 5.43 -5.77 0.94
N THR A 108 6.66 -6.25 1.16
CA THR A 108 7.83 -5.39 1.41
C THR A 108 8.65 -5.08 0.14
N LYS A 109 8.08 -5.28 -1.06
CA LYS A 109 8.82 -5.19 -2.33
C LYS A 109 9.17 -3.74 -2.71
N ALA A 110 10.43 -3.37 -2.45
CA ALA A 110 10.94 -2.00 -2.65
C ALA A 110 11.40 -1.68 -4.09
N GLU A 111 11.77 -2.68 -4.88
CA GLU A 111 12.26 -2.56 -6.27
C GLU A 111 11.48 -3.48 -7.20
N LYS A 112 11.57 -3.28 -8.52
CA LYS A 112 10.84 -4.11 -9.50
C LYS A 112 11.31 -5.57 -9.49
N LEU A 113 12.56 -5.81 -9.13
CA LEU A 113 13.13 -7.15 -8.99
C LEU A 113 13.45 -7.46 -7.52
N TYR A 114 13.41 -8.75 -7.19
CA TYR A 114 13.92 -9.22 -5.91
C TYR A 114 15.46 -9.12 -5.87
N PRO A 115 16.09 -8.98 -4.68
CA PRO A 115 17.54 -8.88 -4.58
C PRO A 115 18.29 -10.01 -5.28
N ALA A 116 17.78 -11.25 -5.19
CA ALA A 116 18.37 -12.40 -5.86
C ALA A 116 18.27 -12.32 -7.40
N GLN A 117 17.21 -11.75 -7.94
CA GLN A 117 17.04 -11.56 -9.39
C GLN A 117 17.97 -10.46 -9.90
N ALA A 118 18.07 -9.33 -9.19
CA ALA A 118 19.03 -8.27 -9.53
C ALA A 118 20.46 -8.80 -9.52
N GLN A 119 20.84 -9.55 -8.47
CA GLN A 119 22.15 -10.18 -8.38
C GLN A 119 22.40 -11.22 -9.50
N ALA A 120 21.36 -11.94 -9.93
CA ALA A 120 21.48 -12.89 -11.04
C ALA A 120 21.81 -12.20 -12.37
N ILE A 121 21.25 -11.00 -12.62
CA ILE A 121 21.60 -10.18 -13.79
C ILE A 121 23.08 -9.79 -13.75
N ASP A 122 23.59 -9.36 -12.60
CA ASP A 122 25.00 -8.99 -12.43
C ASP A 122 25.93 -10.17 -12.72
N PHE A 123 25.59 -11.35 -12.19
CA PHE A 123 26.34 -12.57 -12.44
C PHE A 123 26.31 -12.98 -13.92
N ARG A 124 25.15 -12.89 -14.59
CA ARG A 124 25.05 -13.15 -16.03
C ARG A 124 25.92 -12.16 -16.82
N GLY A 125 25.88 -10.88 -16.46
CA GLY A 125 26.74 -9.84 -17.05
C GLY A 125 28.23 -10.17 -16.92
N GLU A 126 28.68 -10.57 -15.74
CA GLU A 126 30.08 -10.96 -15.52
C GLU A 126 30.48 -12.23 -16.27
N ILE A 127 29.57 -13.21 -16.38
CA ILE A 127 29.80 -14.43 -17.17
C ILE A 127 29.95 -14.07 -18.66
N ILE A 128 29.01 -13.28 -19.20
CA ILE A 128 29.06 -12.84 -20.60
C ILE A 128 30.34 -12.05 -20.87
N ARG A 129 30.72 -11.13 -19.98
CA ARG A 129 31.96 -10.36 -20.09
C ARG A 129 33.19 -11.27 -20.22
N ARG A 130 33.26 -12.32 -19.40
CA ARG A 130 34.36 -13.29 -19.43
C ARG A 130 34.33 -14.12 -20.71
N GLU A 131 33.15 -14.56 -21.15
CA GLU A 131 32.99 -15.32 -22.38
C GLU A 131 33.46 -14.54 -23.61
N LEU A 132 33.07 -13.26 -23.72
CA LEU A 132 33.49 -12.38 -24.80
C LEU A 132 35.02 -12.23 -24.85
N LYS A 133 35.67 -12.09 -23.69
CA LYS A 133 37.12 -12.00 -23.57
C LYS A 133 37.81 -13.31 -23.97
N ILE A 134 37.26 -14.46 -23.54
CA ILE A 134 37.77 -15.78 -23.91
C ILE A 134 37.66 -15.99 -25.42
N GLU A 135 36.50 -15.71 -26.03
CA GLU A 135 36.31 -15.83 -27.47
C GLU A 135 37.31 -14.99 -28.27
N ALA A 136 37.52 -13.73 -27.84
CA ALA A 136 38.50 -12.84 -28.44
C ALA A 136 39.94 -13.39 -28.31
N LEU A 137 40.32 -13.85 -27.12
CA LEU A 137 41.65 -14.43 -26.87
C LEU A 137 41.88 -15.70 -27.68
N GLU A 138 40.89 -16.59 -27.79
CA GLU A 138 40.99 -17.79 -28.62
C GLU A 138 41.13 -17.46 -30.11
N ARG A 139 40.39 -16.46 -30.60
CA ARG A 139 40.52 -15.97 -31.99
C ARG A 139 41.91 -15.41 -32.25
N LYS A 140 42.45 -14.61 -31.33
CA LYS A 140 43.82 -14.09 -31.42
C LYS A 140 44.87 -15.21 -31.36
N ALA A 141 44.72 -16.18 -30.45
CA ALA A 141 45.64 -17.31 -30.34
C ALA A 141 45.69 -18.15 -31.64
N ARG A 142 44.54 -18.35 -32.30
CA ARG A 142 44.48 -18.99 -33.62
C ARG A 142 45.20 -18.19 -34.70
N LEU A 143 45.07 -16.86 -34.69
CA LEU A 143 45.81 -16.00 -35.62
C LEU A 143 47.31 -16.05 -35.39
N TYR A 144 47.79 -15.97 -34.14
CA TYR A 144 49.22 -16.07 -33.85
C TYR A 144 49.85 -17.42 -34.25
N ALA A 145 49.04 -18.47 -34.41
CA ALA A 145 49.49 -19.76 -34.92
C ALA A 145 49.55 -19.82 -36.48
N ASP A 146 49.02 -18.80 -37.16
CA ASP A 146 49.04 -18.66 -38.63
C ASP A 146 50.15 -17.67 -39.04
N GLU A 147 51.02 -18.08 -39.95
CA GLU A 147 52.16 -17.26 -40.44
C GLU A 147 51.72 -15.98 -41.20
N ASN A 148 50.43 -15.86 -41.55
CA ASN A 148 49.86 -14.71 -42.25
C ASN A 148 49.11 -13.70 -41.36
N ALA A 149 49.22 -13.79 -40.04
CA ALA A 149 48.56 -12.84 -39.14
C ALA A 149 49.09 -11.41 -39.32
N THR A 150 48.18 -10.49 -39.63
CA THR A 150 48.47 -9.05 -39.69
C THR A 150 47.95 -8.35 -38.44
N ASP A 151 48.62 -7.26 -38.05
CA ASP A 151 48.17 -6.41 -36.93
C ASP A 151 46.74 -5.87 -37.14
N GLU A 152 46.31 -5.74 -38.40
CA GLU A 152 44.94 -5.33 -38.76
C GLU A 152 43.88 -6.34 -38.27
N TYR A 153 44.14 -7.65 -38.38
CA TYR A 153 43.20 -8.66 -37.89
C TYR A 153 43.11 -8.70 -36.37
N LEU A 154 44.24 -8.50 -35.69
CA LEU A 154 44.28 -8.42 -34.23
C LEU A 154 43.50 -7.21 -33.71
N LYS A 155 43.71 -6.05 -34.34
CA LYS A 155 42.98 -4.82 -34.02
C LYS A 155 41.48 -4.96 -34.27
N ALA A 156 41.08 -5.62 -35.36
CA ALA A 156 39.67 -5.86 -35.65
C ALA A 156 38.98 -6.70 -34.55
N ILE A 157 39.69 -7.68 -33.96
CA ILE A 157 39.15 -8.46 -32.84
C ILE A 157 39.01 -7.59 -31.57
N ASP A 158 39.98 -6.72 -31.30
CA ASP A 158 39.90 -5.78 -30.17
C ASP A 158 38.74 -4.79 -30.33
N ASP A 159 38.60 -4.18 -31.50
CA ASP A 159 37.52 -3.24 -31.79
C ASP A 159 36.13 -3.93 -31.67
N GLU A 160 36.01 -5.19 -32.11
CA GLU A 160 34.79 -5.99 -31.96
C GLU A 160 34.49 -6.32 -30.48
N LEU A 161 35.51 -6.72 -29.72
CA LEU A 161 35.38 -7.01 -28.29
C LEU A 161 34.95 -5.76 -27.53
N ASP A 162 35.61 -4.63 -27.74
CA ASP A 162 35.31 -3.36 -27.10
C ASP A 162 33.88 -2.91 -27.43
N GLY A 163 33.44 -3.07 -28.68
CA GLY A 163 32.06 -2.80 -29.08
C GLY A 163 31.03 -3.67 -28.34
N LYS A 164 31.29 -4.98 -28.22
CA LYS A 164 30.40 -5.91 -27.49
C LYS A 164 30.39 -5.64 -25.98
N LEU A 165 31.55 -5.36 -25.39
CA LEU A 165 31.68 -5.01 -23.97
C LEU A 165 30.94 -3.70 -23.66
N LYS A 166 31.10 -2.69 -24.50
CA LYS A 166 30.38 -1.42 -24.35
C LYS A 166 28.87 -1.60 -24.43
N LYS A 167 28.38 -2.40 -25.40
CA LYS A 167 26.95 -2.73 -25.48
C LYS A 167 26.45 -3.41 -24.19
N LEU A 168 27.20 -4.39 -23.67
CA LEU A 168 26.84 -5.07 -22.43
C LEU A 168 26.79 -4.11 -21.23
N ASP A 169 27.76 -3.20 -21.13
CA ASP A 169 27.80 -2.18 -20.07
C ASP A 169 26.59 -1.24 -20.14
N GLU A 170 26.24 -0.78 -21.35
CA GLU A 170 25.05 0.05 -21.59
C GLU A 170 23.75 -0.70 -21.26
N ASP A 171 23.67 -2.00 -21.59
CA ASP A 171 22.50 -2.84 -21.28
C ASP A 171 22.36 -3.03 -19.76
N LEU A 172 23.46 -3.34 -19.04
CA LEU A 172 23.46 -3.49 -17.58
C LEU A 172 23.12 -2.18 -16.87
N GLU A 173 23.70 -1.05 -17.29
CA GLU A 173 23.41 0.27 -16.71
C GLU A 173 21.92 0.64 -16.87
N PHE A 174 21.36 0.35 -18.04
CA PHE A 174 19.93 0.50 -18.29
C PHE A 174 19.11 -0.34 -17.30
N LEU A 175 19.44 -1.63 -17.14
CA LEU A 175 18.72 -2.53 -16.23
C LEU A 175 18.81 -2.06 -14.77
N HIS A 176 20.00 -1.72 -14.27
CA HIS A 176 20.18 -1.20 -12.91
C HIS A 176 19.36 0.06 -12.62
N THR A 177 19.21 0.92 -13.62
CA THR A 177 18.38 2.13 -13.51
C THR A 177 16.89 1.77 -13.43
N HIS A 178 16.45 0.75 -14.17
CA HIS A 178 15.04 0.37 -14.29
C HIS A 178 14.57 -0.68 -13.29
N ILE A 179 15.48 -1.34 -12.56
CA ILE A 179 15.15 -2.15 -11.37
C ILE A 179 14.51 -1.26 -10.29
N LYS A 180 14.97 -0.01 -10.18
CA LYS A 180 14.38 1.00 -9.29
C LYS A 180 12.97 1.39 -9.77
N PRO A 181 12.11 1.94 -8.89
CA PRO A 181 10.73 2.34 -9.24
C PRO A 181 10.66 3.61 -10.11
N VAL A 182 11.40 3.63 -11.21
CA VAL A 182 11.39 4.70 -12.22
C VAL A 182 10.29 4.43 -13.24
N PHE A 183 9.68 5.50 -13.72
CA PHE A 183 8.68 5.44 -14.80
C PHE A 183 9.32 4.89 -16.07
N LEU A 184 8.74 3.82 -16.63
CA LEU A 184 9.18 3.26 -17.91
C LEU A 184 8.46 3.99 -19.05
N SER A 185 9.20 4.76 -19.84
CA SER A 185 8.68 5.39 -21.06
C SER A 185 8.50 4.37 -22.19
N GLU A 186 7.78 4.74 -23.25
CA GLU A 186 7.63 3.88 -24.44
C GLU A 186 8.99 3.54 -25.09
N ASP A 187 9.92 4.49 -25.13
CA ASP A 187 11.28 4.24 -25.63
C ASP A 187 12.07 3.33 -24.70
N GLY A 188 11.88 3.48 -23.38
CA GLY A 188 12.44 2.57 -22.38
C GLY A 188 11.88 1.14 -22.52
N GLU A 189 10.59 0.99 -22.79
CA GLU A 189 9.94 -0.30 -23.03
C GLU A 189 10.52 -0.99 -24.26
N LYS A 190 10.68 -0.26 -25.38
CA LYS A 190 11.37 -0.77 -26.58
C LYS A 190 12.82 -1.16 -26.30
N ARG A 191 13.55 -0.37 -25.51
CA ARG A 191 14.93 -0.67 -25.14
C ARG A 191 15.02 -1.94 -24.29
N LEU A 192 14.10 -2.11 -23.34
CA LEU A 192 14.01 -3.33 -22.53
C LEU A 192 13.70 -4.56 -23.39
N GLU A 193 12.77 -4.45 -24.34
CA GLU A 193 12.45 -5.51 -25.29
C GLU A 193 13.67 -5.89 -26.15
N GLN A 194 14.42 -4.90 -26.65
CA GLN A 194 15.68 -5.16 -27.37
C GLN A 194 16.72 -5.92 -26.54
N ILE A 195 16.86 -5.60 -25.25
CA ILE A 195 17.78 -6.29 -24.33
C ILE A 195 17.32 -7.75 -24.13
N PHE A 196 16.02 -7.95 -23.95
CA PHE A 196 15.43 -9.29 -23.79
C PHE A 196 15.58 -10.16 -25.05
N GLU A 197 15.37 -9.58 -26.23
CA GLU A 197 15.44 -10.27 -27.52
C GLU A 197 16.88 -10.43 -28.07
N SER A 198 17.88 -9.83 -27.41
CA SER A 198 19.29 -9.93 -27.79
C SER A 198 20.05 -10.90 -26.88
N PRO A 199 19.96 -12.23 -27.10
CA PRO A 199 20.64 -13.18 -26.24
C PRO A 199 22.15 -13.18 -26.50
N TRP A 200 22.88 -13.63 -25.48
CA TRP A 200 24.32 -13.77 -25.49
C TRP A 200 24.72 -15.24 -25.57
N LYS A 201 25.82 -15.51 -26.25
CA LYS A 201 26.44 -16.83 -26.24
C LYS A 201 27.20 -16.99 -24.92
N ILE A 202 26.95 -18.10 -24.22
CA ILE A 202 27.64 -18.51 -23.00
C ILE A 202 28.01 -19.99 -23.17
N GLY A 203 29.29 -20.27 -23.44
CA GLY A 203 29.75 -21.59 -23.85
C GLY A 203 29.05 -22.04 -25.13
N GLU A 204 28.41 -23.21 -25.08
CA GLU A 204 27.65 -23.77 -26.21
C GLU A 204 26.18 -23.31 -26.23
N SER A 205 25.72 -22.60 -25.20
CA SER A 205 24.34 -22.17 -25.06
C SER A 205 24.13 -20.72 -25.46
N VAL A 206 22.92 -20.39 -25.90
CA VAL A 206 22.47 -19.02 -26.12
C VAL A 206 21.47 -18.68 -25.02
N GLN A 207 21.78 -17.68 -24.20
CA GLN A 207 20.97 -17.29 -23.05
C GLN A 207 20.69 -15.78 -23.05
N PRO A 208 19.49 -15.35 -22.68
CA PRO A 208 19.19 -13.93 -22.56
C PRO A 208 19.91 -13.32 -21.36
N LEU A 209 20.20 -12.02 -21.42
CA LEU A 209 20.77 -11.28 -20.28
C LEU A 209 19.78 -11.26 -19.09
N ILE A 210 18.49 -11.16 -19.40
CA ILE A 210 17.40 -11.20 -18.42
C ILE A 210 16.41 -12.32 -18.75
N GLY A 211 15.91 -12.99 -17.72
CA GLY A 211 14.88 -14.03 -17.85
C GLY A 211 13.49 -13.46 -18.11
N LYS A 212 12.53 -14.34 -18.44
CA LYS A 212 11.13 -13.95 -18.69
C LYS A 212 10.50 -13.26 -17.48
N ASP A 213 10.66 -13.82 -16.28
CA ASP A 213 10.05 -13.27 -15.06
C ASP A 213 10.64 -11.90 -14.68
N GLU A 214 11.94 -11.71 -14.95
CA GLU A 214 12.63 -10.43 -14.76
C GLU A 214 12.13 -9.39 -15.77
N TYR A 215 11.97 -9.78 -17.04
CA TYR A 215 11.42 -8.94 -18.09
C TYR A 215 9.98 -8.48 -17.76
N GLU A 216 9.09 -9.40 -17.39
CA GLU A 216 7.70 -9.06 -17.03
C GLU A 216 7.65 -8.09 -15.82
N SER A 217 8.54 -8.28 -14.85
CA SER A 217 8.62 -7.41 -13.68
C SER A 217 9.16 -6.01 -14.05
N LEU A 218 10.21 -5.93 -14.87
CA LEU A 218 10.81 -4.67 -15.33
C LEU A 218 9.88 -3.87 -16.27
N LYS A 219 9.00 -4.57 -17.01
CA LYS A 219 7.97 -3.98 -17.89
C LYS A 219 6.91 -3.18 -17.12
N THR A 220 6.85 -3.32 -15.80
CA THR A 220 6.00 -2.50 -14.92
C THR A 220 6.27 -1.01 -15.13
N ARG A 221 5.30 -0.29 -15.72
CA ARG A 221 5.45 1.15 -16.05
C ARG A 221 5.56 2.05 -14.83
N ARG A 222 4.82 1.74 -13.76
CA ARG A 222 4.77 2.53 -12.51
C ARG A 222 4.71 1.61 -11.30
N GLY A 223 5.55 1.90 -10.31
CA GLY A 223 5.65 1.10 -9.08
C GLY A 223 6.61 -0.08 -9.22
N THR A 224 6.57 -0.97 -8.23
CA THR A 224 7.48 -2.11 -8.05
C THR A 224 6.83 -3.46 -8.33
N LEU A 225 5.50 -3.49 -8.31
CA LEU A 225 4.72 -4.71 -8.37
C LEU A 225 4.30 -5.01 -9.80
N ASN A 226 4.62 -6.21 -10.26
CA ASN A 226 4.10 -6.75 -11.51
C ASN A 226 2.57 -7.01 -11.39
N PRO A 227 1.88 -7.35 -12.48
CA PRO A 227 0.42 -7.55 -12.44
C PRO A 227 -0.05 -8.64 -11.46
N GLU A 228 0.71 -9.73 -11.32
CA GLU A 228 0.36 -10.83 -10.41
C GLU A 228 0.53 -10.43 -8.95
N GLU A 229 1.66 -9.79 -8.63
CA GLU A 229 1.97 -9.25 -7.30
C GLU A 229 0.99 -8.16 -6.89
N ARG A 230 0.63 -7.27 -7.82
CA ARG A 230 -0.37 -6.23 -7.58
C ARG A 230 -1.72 -6.85 -7.24
N LYS A 231 -2.16 -7.84 -8.00
CA LYS A 231 -3.41 -8.55 -7.73
C LYS A 231 -3.41 -9.21 -6.36
N GLU A 232 -2.27 -9.75 -5.92
CA GLU A 232 -2.13 -10.29 -4.58
C GLU A 232 -2.32 -9.22 -3.49
N ILE A 233 -1.76 -8.03 -3.67
CA ILE A 233 -2.01 -6.93 -2.74
C ILE A 233 -3.47 -6.51 -2.80
N GLU A 234 -4.07 -6.31 -3.99
CA GLU A 234 -5.47 -5.89 -4.13
C GLU A 234 -6.45 -6.88 -3.47
N ASN A 235 -6.11 -8.17 -3.38
CA ASN A 235 -6.91 -9.16 -2.68
C ASN A 235 -7.05 -8.90 -1.16
N HIS A 236 -6.20 -8.05 -0.56
CA HIS A 236 -6.28 -7.75 0.87
C HIS A 236 -7.66 -7.24 1.28
N VAL A 237 -8.37 -6.50 0.42
CA VAL A 237 -9.71 -5.99 0.72
C VAL A 237 -10.73 -7.13 0.78
N ALA A 238 -10.69 -8.02 -0.20
CA ALA A 238 -11.53 -9.21 -0.22
C ALA A 238 -11.22 -10.10 0.98
N ASP A 239 -9.96 -10.21 1.37
CA ASP A 239 -9.54 -11.02 2.50
C ASP A 239 -9.92 -10.35 3.83
N SER A 240 -9.80 -9.02 3.98
CA SER A 240 -10.34 -8.25 5.10
C SER A 240 -11.81 -8.57 5.27
N TRP A 241 -12.62 -8.43 4.22
CA TRP A 241 -14.04 -8.76 4.27
C TRP A 241 -14.32 -10.20 4.71
N LYS A 242 -13.58 -11.18 4.17
CA LYS A 242 -13.74 -12.61 4.54
C LYS A 242 -13.38 -12.86 5.99
N PHE A 243 -12.31 -12.25 6.50
CA PHE A 243 -11.90 -12.38 7.89
C PHE A 243 -12.93 -11.74 8.82
N LEU A 244 -13.34 -10.51 8.53
CA LEU A 244 -14.28 -9.76 9.35
C LEU A 244 -15.66 -10.43 9.39
N LYS A 245 -16.12 -11.05 8.30
CA LYS A 245 -17.39 -11.82 8.30
C LYS A 245 -17.40 -13.04 9.21
N ARG A 246 -16.25 -13.52 9.68
CA ARG A 246 -16.18 -14.66 10.62
C ARG A 246 -16.34 -14.23 12.08
N ILE A 247 -16.20 -12.94 12.36
CA ILE A 247 -16.38 -12.39 13.71
C ILE A 247 -17.89 -12.34 13.99
N PRO A 248 -18.36 -12.84 15.15
CA PRO A 248 -19.75 -12.76 15.55
C PRO A 248 -20.08 -11.35 16.03
N TRP A 249 -20.24 -10.42 15.09
CA TRP A 249 -20.61 -9.04 15.38
C TRP A 249 -21.98 -8.97 16.08
N THR A 250 -22.12 -8.03 17.00
CA THR A 250 -23.43 -7.60 17.50
C THR A 250 -24.20 -6.90 16.39
N ASP A 251 -25.53 -6.80 16.53
CA ASP A 251 -26.39 -6.17 15.52
C ASP A 251 -25.91 -4.75 15.15
N ASP A 252 -25.50 -3.98 16.16
CA ASP A 252 -24.99 -2.60 16.04
C ASP A 252 -23.62 -2.48 15.32
N LEU A 253 -22.91 -3.59 15.09
CA LEU A 253 -21.60 -3.64 14.41
C LEU A 253 -21.62 -4.54 13.17
N SER A 254 -22.80 -4.95 12.73
CA SER A 254 -22.96 -5.99 11.71
C SER A 254 -22.46 -5.58 10.31
N ARG A 255 -22.35 -4.28 10.02
CA ARG A 255 -21.85 -3.74 8.75
C ARG A 255 -20.36 -3.44 8.76
N VAL A 256 -19.62 -3.66 9.86
CA VAL A 256 -18.15 -3.53 9.89
C VAL A 256 -17.48 -4.21 8.69
N PRO A 257 -17.80 -5.48 8.33
CA PRO A 257 -17.18 -6.14 7.19
C PRO A 257 -17.50 -5.45 5.86
N GLU A 258 -18.73 -4.97 5.69
CA GLU A 258 -19.18 -4.31 4.47
C GLU A 258 -18.48 -2.97 4.29
N ILE A 259 -18.46 -2.14 5.33
CA ILE A 259 -17.84 -0.82 5.30
C ILE A 259 -16.34 -0.94 5.02
N ALA A 260 -15.65 -1.79 5.79
CA ALA A 260 -14.23 -2.08 5.62
C ALA A 260 -13.91 -2.73 4.27
N GLY A 261 -14.79 -3.59 3.74
CA GLY A 261 -14.56 -4.31 2.50
C GLY A 261 -14.81 -3.53 1.21
N GLN A 262 -15.32 -2.29 1.30
CA GLN A 262 -15.69 -1.49 0.12
C GLN A 262 -14.94 -0.15 0.00
N HIS A 263 -13.95 0.11 0.84
CA HIS A 263 -13.20 1.39 0.82
C HIS A 263 -12.31 1.58 -0.43
N HIS A 264 -12.13 0.54 -1.26
CA HIS A 264 -11.46 0.60 -2.56
C HIS A 264 -12.42 0.56 -3.77
N GLU A 265 -13.73 0.58 -3.51
CA GLU A 265 -14.72 0.77 -4.56
C GLU A 265 -14.65 2.20 -5.09
N LYS A 266 -14.89 2.37 -6.40
CA LYS A 266 -14.77 3.65 -7.09
C LYS A 266 -16.15 4.16 -7.49
N MET A 267 -16.35 5.47 -7.44
CA MET A 267 -17.64 6.06 -7.82
C MET A 267 -18.00 5.80 -9.29
N ARG A 268 -17.02 5.76 -10.19
CA ARG A 268 -17.23 5.40 -11.60
C ARG A 268 -17.46 3.90 -11.84
N GLY A 269 -17.43 3.07 -10.80
CA GLY A 269 -17.31 1.61 -10.89
C GLY A 269 -15.89 1.16 -11.22
N GLY A 270 -15.68 -0.16 -11.32
CA GLY A 270 -14.36 -0.74 -11.60
C GLY A 270 -13.36 -0.61 -10.45
N GLY A 271 -13.83 -0.29 -9.24
CA GLY A 271 -13.11 -0.55 -8.00
C GLY A 271 -13.13 -2.04 -7.65
N TYR A 272 -12.65 -2.37 -6.45
CA TYR A 272 -12.53 -3.74 -5.98
C TYR A 272 -12.97 -3.85 -4.52
N PRO A 273 -13.48 -5.02 -4.07
CA PRO A 273 -13.45 -6.33 -4.74
C PRO A 273 -14.67 -6.68 -5.60
N ASN A 274 -15.79 -5.98 -5.48
CA ASN A 274 -17.06 -6.35 -6.12
C ASN A 274 -17.36 -5.52 -7.38
N GLY A 275 -16.71 -4.37 -7.54
CA GLY A 275 -16.95 -3.45 -8.66
C GLY A 275 -18.35 -2.83 -8.61
N VAL A 276 -18.89 -2.65 -7.40
CA VAL A 276 -20.24 -2.13 -7.18
C VAL A 276 -20.37 -0.70 -7.72
N PRO A 277 -21.55 -0.31 -8.24
CA PRO A 277 -21.80 1.07 -8.69
C PRO A 277 -21.75 2.08 -7.53
N ALA A 278 -21.42 3.34 -7.85
CA ALA A 278 -21.31 4.48 -6.91
C ALA A 278 -22.42 4.57 -5.85
N GLY A 279 -23.67 4.28 -6.24
CA GLY A 279 -24.84 4.45 -5.37
C GLY A 279 -25.04 3.34 -4.34
N GLU A 280 -24.28 2.24 -4.43
CA GLU A 280 -24.41 1.08 -3.53
C GLU A 280 -23.30 1.03 -2.47
N THR A 281 -22.29 1.89 -2.59
CA THR A 281 -21.18 1.94 -1.62
C THR A 281 -21.61 2.69 -0.35
N PRO A 282 -21.52 2.08 0.85
CA PRO A 282 -21.87 2.74 2.11
C PRO A 282 -21.15 4.08 2.26
N LEU A 283 -21.83 5.08 2.83
CA LEU A 283 -21.22 6.40 3.08
C LEU A 283 -19.92 6.28 3.89
N GLY A 284 -19.91 5.40 4.91
CA GLY A 284 -18.70 5.11 5.70
C GLY A 284 -17.50 4.67 4.85
N SER A 285 -17.70 3.82 3.85
CA SER A 285 -16.63 3.39 2.93
C SER A 285 -16.14 4.54 2.05
N ARG A 286 -17.04 5.41 1.60
CA ARG A 286 -16.69 6.61 0.81
C ARG A 286 -15.88 7.61 1.62
N LEU A 287 -16.24 7.83 2.89
CA LEU A 287 -15.46 8.65 3.84
C LEU A 287 -14.06 8.04 4.05
N MET A 288 -14.00 6.73 4.25
CA MET A 288 -12.75 5.99 4.47
C MET A 288 -11.83 6.00 3.25
N ALA A 289 -12.37 5.88 2.04
CA ALA A 289 -11.58 5.95 0.80
C ALA A 289 -10.83 7.28 0.67
N VAL A 290 -11.48 8.40 0.98
CA VAL A 290 -10.82 9.72 0.99
C VAL A 290 -9.76 9.80 2.09
N ALA A 291 -10.05 9.26 3.28
CA ALA A 291 -9.12 9.22 4.40
C ALA A 291 -7.86 8.40 4.11
N ASP A 292 -8.01 7.19 3.55
CA ASP A 292 -6.92 6.30 3.16
C ASP A 292 -6.02 6.94 2.10
N VAL A 293 -6.60 7.46 1.01
CA VAL A 293 -5.83 8.13 -0.04
C VAL A 293 -5.09 9.34 0.53
N PHE A 294 -5.73 10.15 1.35
CA PHE A 294 -5.08 11.32 1.96
C PHE A 294 -3.90 10.92 2.87
N ASP A 295 -4.07 9.93 3.73
CA ASP A 295 -2.99 9.43 4.59
C ASP A 295 -1.84 8.87 3.74
N SER A 296 -2.16 8.04 2.75
CA SER A 296 -1.18 7.45 1.84
C SER A 296 -0.35 8.48 1.04
N LEU A 297 -0.89 9.68 0.79
CA LEU A 297 -0.18 10.78 0.13
C LEU A 297 0.67 11.61 1.10
N THR A 298 0.22 11.80 2.34
CA THR A 298 0.79 12.78 3.29
C THR A 298 1.65 12.16 4.38
N ALA A 299 1.56 10.85 4.58
CA ALA A 299 2.36 10.08 5.52
C ALA A 299 3.86 10.30 5.28
N SER A 300 4.56 10.84 6.29
CA SER A 300 5.98 11.21 6.25
C SER A 300 6.93 10.12 6.73
N ASP A 301 6.38 9.01 7.22
CA ASP A 301 7.05 7.86 7.82
C ASP A 301 7.41 6.75 6.81
N ARG A 302 7.09 6.91 5.52
CA ARG A 302 7.40 5.91 4.49
C ARG A 302 8.89 5.94 4.11
N PRO A 303 9.64 4.82 4.22
CA PRO A 303 11.10 4.78 3.97
C PRO A 303 11.54 5.20 2.56
N TYR A 304 10.64 5.12 1.58
CA TYR A 304 10.96 5.25 0.15
C TYR A 304 10.21 6.39 -0.56
N LYS A 305 9.37 7.18 0.13
CA LYS A 305 8.62 8.29 -0.45
C LYS A 305 8.57 9.50 0.49
N PRO A 306 9.11 10.67 0.08
CA PRO A 306 8.90 11.89 0.86
C PRO A 306 7.42 12.26 0.86
N ALA A 307 6.91 12.74 2.01
CA ALA A 307 5.54 13.22 2.13
C ALA A 307 5.21 14.25 1.05
N ILE A 308 4.07 14.08 0.40
CA ILE A 308 3.60 15.04 -0.60
C ILE A 308 3.11 16.29 0.13
N PRO A 309 3.50 17.52 -0.30
CA PRO A 309 2.98 18.75 0.28
C PRO A 309 1.44 18.77 0.27
N LEU A 310 0.84 19.28 1.34
CA LEU A 310 -0.61 19.30 1.54
C LEU A 310 -1.38 19.84 0.31
N GLU A 311 -0.93 20.96 -0.26
CA GLU A 311 -1.56 21.57 -1.44
C GLU A 311 -1.57 20.63 -2.65
N ARG A 312 -0.52 19.81 -2.78
CA ARG A 312 -0.44 18.80 -3.84
C ARG A 312 -1.32 17.60 -3.52
N ALA A 313 -1.40 17.16 -2.27
CA ALA A 313 -2.30 16.09 -1.85
C ALA A 313 -3.77 16.46 -2.12
N ILE A 314 -4.20 17.67 -1.78
CA ILE A 314 -5.55 18.18 -2.06
C ILE A 314 -5.84 18.19 -3.57
N LYS A 315 -4.88 18.64 -4.39
CA LYS A 315 -5.02 18.61 -5.86
C LYS A 315 -5.17 17.20 -6.41
N ILE A 316 -4.49 16.21 -5.82
CA ILE A 316 -4.62 14.80 -6.22
C ILE A 316 -6.01 14.27 -5.83
N LEU A 317 -6.50 14.55 -4.62
CA LEU A 317 -7.85 14.17 -4.21
C LEU A 317 -8.92 14.76 -5.15
N GLN A 318 -8.79 16.04 -5.50
CA GLN A 318 -9.71 16.69 -6.45
C GLN A 318 -9.67 16.02 -7.83
N ALA A 319 -8.47 15.76 -8.36
CA ALA A 319 -8.34 15.06 -9.65
C ALA A 319 -8.96 13.65 -9.61
N MET A 320 -8.79 12.92 -8.51
CA MET A 320 -9.40 11.60 -8.33
C MET A 320 -10.92 11.69 -8.23
N ALA A 321 -11.48 12.71 -7.58
CA ALA A 321 -12.91 12.96 -7.57
C ALA A 321 -13.44 13.29 -8.98
N ASP A 322 -12.76 14.17 -9.71
CA ASP A 322 -13.13 14.55 -11.08
C ASP A 322 -13.08 13.35 -12.05
N GLU A 323 -12.14 12.42 -11.83
CA GLU A 323 -12.02 11.16 -12.56
C GLU A 323 -13.04 10.10 -12.13
N GLY A 324 -13.81 10.34 -11.07
CA GLY A 324 -14.79 9.40 -10.49
C GLY A 324 -14.17 8.28 -9.67
N ASP A 325 -12.93 8.39 -9.23
CA ASP A 325 -12.32 7.44 -8.29
C ASP A 325 -12.80 7.65 -6.85
N LEU A 326 -13.02 8.91 -6.45
CA LEU A 326 -13.49 9.29 -5.12
C LEU A 326 -14.84 10.00 -5.19
N ASP A 327 -15.56 10.02 -4.06
CA ASP A 327 -16.79 10.79 -3.92
C ASP A 327 -16.49 12.30 -3.91
N PRO A 328 -17.00 13.08 -4.90
CA PRO A 328 -16.73 14.52 -4.98
C PRO A 328 -17.32 15.30 -3.81
N ASP A 329 -18.44 14.87 -3.25
CA ASP A 329 -19.08 15.55 -2.12
C ASP A 329 -18.26 15.31 -0.84
N VAL A 330 -17.69 14.12 -0.67
CA VAL A 330 -16.79 13.82 0.46
C VAL A 330 -15.50 14.60 0.33
N VAL A 331 -14.90 14.64 -0.86
CA VAL A 331 -13.67 15.40 -1.12
C VAL A 331 -13.89 16.90 -0.90
N LYS A 332 -15.06 17.42 -1.25
CA LYS A 332 -15.45 18.80 -0.96
C LYS A 332 -15.61 19.03 0.55
N LEU A 333 -16.34 18.15 1.25
CA LEU A 333 -16.51 18.23 2.71
C LEU A 333 -15.15 18.22 3.43
N PHE A 334 -14.24 17.35 3.01
CA PHE A 334 -12.87 17.26 3.54
C PHE A 334 -12.12 18.60 3.42
N GLN A 335 -12.24 19.27 2.27
CA GLN A 335 -11.61 20.56 1.99
C GLN A 335 -12.26 21.72 2.76
N ASP A 336 -13.58 21.85 2.68
CA ASP A 336 -14.34 22.94 3.28
C ASP A 336 -14.20 22.92 4.81
N ALA A 337 -14.26 21.73 5.41
CA ALA A 337 -14.10 21.53 6.85
C ALA A 337 -12.64 21.58 7.32
N LYS A 338 -11.66 21.64 6.39
CA LYS A 338 -10.22 21.61 6.64
C LYS A 338 -9.82 20.54 7.65
N ILE A 339 -10.19 19.29 7.38
CA ILE A 339 -10.04 18.16 8.33
C ILE A 339 -8.59 18.04 8.85
N TRP A 340 -7.59 18.30 8.01
CA TRP A 340 -6.17 18.29 8.41
C TRP A 340 -5.82 19.29 9.52
N GLU A 341 -6.43 20.48 9.55
CA GLU A 341 -6.20 21.48 10.62
C GLU A 341 -6.84 21.03 11.93
N LYS A 342 -8.06 20.49 11.85
CA LYS A 342 -8.80 19.99 13.02
C LYS A 342 -8.05 18.85 13.71
N LEU A 343 -7.46 17.94 12.92
CA LEU A 343 -6.66 16.83 13.45
C LEU A 343 -5.35 17.31 14.08
N ARG A 344 -4.66 18.28 13.47
CA ARG A 344 -3.46 18.88 14.05
C ARG A 344 -3.74 19.54 15.40
N LEU A 345 -4.85 20.28 15.50
CA LEU A 345 -5.25 20.93 16.75
C LEU A 345 -5.62 19.93 17.85
N LYS A 346 -6.31 18.83 17.51
CA LYS A 346 -6.62 17.75 18.47
C LYS A 346 -5.33 17.09 18.99
N LEU A 347 -4.36 16.81 18.12
CA LEU A 347 -3.07 16.20 18.51
C LEU A 347 -2.24 17.09 19.45
N VAL A 348 -2.18 18.40 19.18
CA VAL A 348 -1.49 19.37 20.06
C VAL A 348 -2.13 19.37 21.45
N ARG A 349 -3.47 19.46 21.52
CA ARG A 349 -4.20 19.45 22.80
C ARG A 349 -4.01 18.15 23.59
N LEU A 350 -3.94 17.00 22.93
CA LEU A 350 -3.68 15.70 23.55
C LEU A 350 -2.25 15.61 24.11
N ALA A 351 -1.26 16.13 23.38
CA ALA A 351 0.12 16.21 23.82
C ALA A 351 0.28 17.12 25.05
N ASP A 352 -0.40 18.27 25.04
CA ASP A 352 -0.42 19.20 26.17
C ASP A 352 -1.07 18.55 27.40
N ALA A 353 -2.22 17.88 27.24
CA ALA A 353 -2.90 17.19 28.34
C ALA A 353 -2.09 16.02 28.93
N THR A 354 -1.36 15.27 28.10
CA THR A 354 -0.48 14.19 28.59
C THR A 354 0.78 14.73 29.28
N ALA A 355 1.29 15.88 28.85
CA ALA A 355 2.38 16.58 29.52
C ALA A 355 1.93 17.12 30.89
N GLU A 356 0.73 17.72 30.97
CA GLU A 356 0.13 18.17 32.24
C GLU A 356 -0.12 17.00 33.21
N GLN A 357 -0.64 15.86 32.73
CA GLN A 357 -0.83 14.66 33.55
C GLN A 357 0.49 14.04 34.04
N LYS A 358 1.57 14.13 33.26
CA LYS A 358 2.92 13.71 33.67
C LYS A 358 3.56 14.69 34.66
N ALA A 359 3.25 15.98 34.57
CA ALA A 359 3.74 17.00 35.50
C ALA A 359 2.96 17.00 36.84
N ALA A 360 1.73 16.50 36.84
CA ALA A 360 0.87 16.35 38.03
C ALA A 360 1.08 15.02 38.79
N ARG A 361 1.92 14.11 38.26
CA ARG A 361 2.38 12.88 38.92
C ARG A 361 3.81 13.06 39.39
#